data_AF-U4VCE5-F1
#
_entry.id   AF-U4VCE5-F1
#
_cell.length_a   1.000
_cell.length_b   1.000
_cell.length_c   1.000
_cell.angle_alpha   90.00
_cell.angle_beta   90.00
_cell.angle_gamma   90.00
#
_symmetry.space_group_name_H-M   'P 1'
#
loop_
_entity.id
_entity.type
_entity.pdbx_description
1 polymer ?
#
loop_
_entity_poly.entity_id
_entity_poly.type
_entity_poly.pdbx_seq_one_letter_code
_entity_poly.pdbx_strand_id
1 'polypeptide(L)'
;MPTDTRVATLTRLGLDLAPVVKRLAATAPDSWAKGISLERPEDIDADILVMWLAPQARAAAEQNLLFNRIPAVRRGSCVVLDYPGEAWGVTAPSVLSIPYVFPAFVKRLAEAAMTAGMD
;
A
#
# COMPACT_ATOMS: atom_id res chain seq x y z
N MET A 1 6.28 -0.04 8.81
CA MET A 1 7.03 -1.19 9.37
C MET A 1 6.11 -1.99 10.29
N PRO A 2 6.43 -3.21 10.75
CA PRO A 2 5.48 -4.06 11.50
C PRO A 2 4.86 -3.42 12.75
N THR A 3 5.58 -2.50 13.41
CA THR A 3 5.12 -1.74 14.58
C THR A 3 4.23 -0.53 14.23
N ASP A 4 4.09 -0.19 12.94
CA ASP A 4 3.31 0.93 12.48
C ASP A 4 1.81 0.60 12.45
N THR A 5 0.96 1.47 13.01
CA THR A 5 -0.48 1.27 13.11
C THR A 5 -1.16 1.02 11.75
N ARG A 6 -0.65 1.61 10.66
CA ARG A 6 -1.18 1.39 9.30
C ARG A 6 -0.98 -0.05 8.88
N VAL A 7 0.20 -0.59 9.15
CA VAL A 7 0.57 -1.97 8.84
C VAL A 7 -0.21 -2.96 9.71
N ALA A 8 -0.34 -2.66 11.01
CA ALA A 8 -1.15 -3.45 11.93
C ALA A 8 -2.63 -3.49 11.52
N THR A 9 -3.16 -2.38 11.00
CA THR A 9 -4.54 -2.31 10.48
C THR A 9 -4.75 -3.26 9.31
N LEU A 10 -3.84 -3.27 8.32
CA LEU A 10 -3.92 -4.22 7.20
C LEU A 10 -3.82 -5.67 7.66
N THR A 11 -2.98 -5.94 8.66
CA THR A 11 -2.85 -7.29 9.24
C THR A 11 -4.15 -7.72 9.95
N ARG A 12 -4.82 -6.81 10.66
CA ARG A 12 -6.14 -7.07 11.29
C ARG A 12 -7.25 -7.30 10.28
N LEU A 13 -7.11 -6.79 9.06
CA LEU A 13 -8.01 -7.06 7.93
C LEU A 13 -7.70 -8.42 7.25
N GLY A 14 -6.69 -9.15 7.71
CA GLY A 14 -6.34 -10.48 7.22
C GLY A 14 -5.23 -10.53 6.18
N LEU A 15 -4.54 -9.41 5.91
CA LEU A 15 -3.39 -9.39 5.00
C LEU A 15 -2.09 -9.79 5.71
N ASP A 16 -1.17 -10.40 4.96
CA ASP A 16 0.16 -10.70 5.44
C ASP A 16 1.19 -9.61 5.06
N LEU A 17 2.26 -9.53 5.84
CA LEU A 17 3.40 -8.67 5.49
C LEU A 17 4.20 -9.27 4.35
N ALA A 18 4.33 -8.50 3.27
CA ALA A 18 5.20 -8.83 2.14
C ALA A 18 6.65 -9.12 2.61
N PRO A 19 7.37 -10.05 1.95
CA PRO A 19 8.73 -10.43 2.32
C PRO A 19 9.69 -9.24 2.46
N VAL A 20 9.57 -8.24 1.57
CA VAL A 20 10.37 -7.02 1.61
C VAL A 20 10.20 -6.26 2.93
N VAL A 21 8.99 -6.17 3.47
CA VAL A 21 8.71 -5.47 4.73
C VAL A 21 9.40 -6.18 5.89
N LYS A 22 9.35 -7.52 5.92
CA LYS A 22 10.03 -8.34 6.94
C LYS A 22 11.55 -8.14 6.88
N ARG A 23 12.15 -8.16 5.68
CA ARG A 23 13.58 -7.90 5.48
C ARG A 23 13.99 -6.50 5.93
N LEU A 24 13.24 -5.47 5.54
CA LEU A 24 13.55 -4.08 5.90
C LEU A 24 13.42 -3.85 7.41
N ALA A 25 12.41 -4.42 8.05
CA ALA A 25 12.20 -4.31 9.49
C ALA A 25 13.38 -4.90 10.30
N ALA A 26 13.98 -5.99 9.83
CA ALA A 26 15.15 -6.59 10.49
C ALA A 26 16.39 -5.67 10.49
N THR A 27 16.48 -4.74 9.53
CA THR A 27 17.62 -3.80 9.41
C THR A 27 17.38 -2.46 10.11
N ALA A 28 16.15 -2.19 10.54
CA ALA A 28 15.74 -0.91 11.13
C ALA A 28 14.55 -1.09 12.10
N PRO A 29 14.75 -1.81 13.21
CA PRO A 29 13.67 -2.23 14.11
C PRO A 29 12.90 -1.05 14.74
N ASP A 30 13.58 0.08 14.97
CA ASP A 30 13.01 1.27 15.60
C ASP A 30 12.41 2.26 14.59
N SER A 31 12.40 1.93 13.30
CA SER A 31 11.91 2.81 12.25
C SER A 31 10.46 2.50 11.87
N TRP A 32 9.65 3.53 11.67
CA TRP A 32 8.26 3.38 11.23
C TRP A 32 8.15 3.26 9.69
N ALA A 33 9.12 3.78 8.93
CA ALA A 33 9.18 3.73 7.48
C ALA A 33 10.61 3.62 6.95
N LYS A 34 10.76 3.03 5.76
CA LYS A 34 12.03 2.92 5.06
C LYS A 34 11.83 3.33 3.61
N GLY A 35 12.74 4.15 3.11
CA GLY A 35 12.81 4.46 1.67
C GLY A 35 13.37 3.27 0.90
N ILE A 36 12.81 3.00 -0.27
CA ILE A 36 13.31 2.04 -1.25
C ILE A 36 13.70 2.83 -2.50
N SER A 37 14.83 2.51 -3.11
CA SER A 37 15.24 3.14 -4.37
C SER A 37 14.30 2.71 -5.49
N LEU A 38 13.81 3.67 -6.28
CA LEU A 38 12.98 3.40 -7.45
C LEU A 38 13.76 2.69 -8.57
N GLU A 39 15.09 2.66 -8.50
CA GLU A 39 15.95 1.87 -9.41
C GLU A 39 15.88 0.36 -9.13
N ARG A 40 15.30 -0.03 -7.99
CA ARG A 40 15.06 -1.43 -7.61
C ARG A 40 13.56 -1.70 -7.41
N PRO A 41 12.72 -1.44 -8.43
CA PRO A 41 11.26 -1.55 -8.29
C PRO A 41 10.82 -3.00 -8.05
N GLU A 42 11.62 -3.97 -8.52
CA GLU A 42 11.41 -5.41 -8.30
C GLU A 42 11.59 -5.82 -6.83
N ASP A 43 12.30 -5.03 -6.01
CA ASP A 43 12.42 -5.30 -4.57
C ASP A 43 11.07 -5.10 -3.85
N ILE A 44 10.14 -4.36 -4.46
CA ILE A 44 8.76 -4.16 -3.98
C ILE A 44 7.91 -5.35 -4.44
N ASP A 45 8.27 -6.51 -3.91
CA ASP A 45 7.60 -7.78 -4.15
C ASP A 45 6.44 -7.96 -3.16
N ALA A 46 5.28 -7.43 -3.54
CA ALA A 46 4.03 -7.52 -2.79
C ALA A 46 2.87 -7.81 -3.75
N ASP A 47 1.93 -8.64 -3.31
CA ASP A 47 0.73 -8.96 -4.08
C ASP A 47 -0.14 -7.71 -4.27
N ILE A 48 -0.35 -6.96 -3.18
CA ILE A 48 -1.15 -5.74 -3.15
C ILE A 48 -0.28 -4.57 -2.70
N LEU A 49 -0.32 -3.47 -3.45
CA LEU A 49 0.35 -2.22 -3.08
C LEU A 49 -0.68 -1.15 -2.68
N VAL A 50 -0.71 -0.81 -1.39
CA VAL A 50 -1.48 0.34 -0.89
C VAL A 50 -0.58 1.56 -0.88
N MET A 51 -0.99 2.64 -1.55
CA MET A 51 -0.20 3.87 -1.64
C MET A 51 -1.06 5.12 -1.52
N TRP A 52 -0.48 6.18 -0.98
CA TRP A 52 -1.02 7.54 -1.14
C TRP A 52 -0.36 8.20 -2.36
N LEU A 53 -1.17 8.71 -3.27
CA LEU A 53 -0.70 9.48 -4.41
C LEU A 53 -1.58 10.72 -4.55
N ALA A 54 -0.99 11.89 -4.26
CA ALA A 54 -1.70 13.14 -4.43
C ALA A 54 -2.18 13.31 -5.89
N PRO A 55 -3.38 13.86 -6.14
CA PRO A 55 -3.94 13.96 -7.50
C PRO A 55 -2.99 14.61 -8.51
N GLN A 56 -2.29 15.67 -8.11
CA GLN A 56 -1.33 16.38 -8.96
C GLN A 56 -0.06 15.56 -9.29
N ALA A 57 0.24 14.51 -8.52
CA ALA A 57 1.39 13.63 -8.73
C ALA A 57 1.03 12.39 -9.56
N ARG A 58 -0.26 12.10 -9.77
CA ARG A 58 -0.71 10.87 -10.45
C ARG A 58 -0.20 10.77 -11.87
N ALA A 59 -0.41 11.80 -12.69
CA ALA A 59 0.01 11.79 -14.09
C ALA A 59 1.53 11.58 -14.23
N ALA A 60 2.33 12.20 -13.36
CA ALA A 60 3.78 12.04 -13.37
C ALA A 60 4.21 10.62 -12.95
N ALA A 61 3.54 10.02 -11.97
CA ALA A 61 3.81 8.64 -11.55
C ALA A 61 3.49 7.64 -12.67
N GLU A 62 2.32 7.78 -13.30
CA GLU A 62 1.87 6.91 -14.41
C GLU A 62 2.75 7.03 -15.66
N GLN A 63 3.43 8.17 -15.86
CA GLN A 63 4.39 8.36 -16.96
C GLN A 63 5.81 7.88 -16.62
N ASN A 64 6.09 7.56 -15.35
CA ASN A 64 7.43 7.15 -14.91
C ASN A 64 7.66 5.65 -15.17
N LEU A 65 8.62 5.35 -16.05
CA LEU A 65 8.97 3.97 -16.42
C LEU A 65 9.39 3.11 -15.22
N LEU A 66 10.09 3.66 -14.23
CA LEU A 66 10.52 2.90 -13.06
C LEU A 66 9.35 2.61 -12.11
N PHE A 67 8.41 3.55 -11.98
CA PHE A 67 7.18 3.33 -11.21
C PHE A 67 6.34 2.22 -11.84
N ASN A 68 6.18 2.26 -13.16
CA ASN A 68 5.49 1.22 -13.93
C ASN A 68 6.24 -0.12 -14.00
N ARG A 69 7.42 -0.26 -13.38
CA ARG A 69 8.10 -1.55 -13.25
C ARG A 69 7.77 -2.26 -11.94
N ILE A 70 7.17 -1.58 -10.96
CA ILE A 70 6.77 -2.21 -9.71
C ILE A 70 5.76 -3.32 -10.03
N PRO A 71 5.97 -4.58 -9.58
CA PRO A 71 5.13 -5.72 -9.95
C PRO A 71 3.62 -5.48 -9.73
N ALA A 72 3.24 -4.99 -8.55
CA ALA A 72 1.84 -4.68 -8.24
C ALA A 72 1.24 -3.58 -9.13
N VAL A 73 2.05 -2.57 -9.52
CA VAL A 73 1.60 -1.51 -10.45
C VAL A 73 1.34 -2.09 -11.83
N ARG A 74 2.26 -2.92 -12.34
CA ARG A 74 2.11 -3.58 -13.65
C ARG A 74 0.88 -4.47 -13.74
N ARG A 75 0.59 -5.19 -12.67
CA ARG A 75 -0.59 -6.06 -12.58
C ARG A 75 -1.89 -5.29 -12.37
N GLY A 76 -1.81 -4.08 -11.84
CA GLY A 76 -2.98 -3.31 -11.43
C GLY A 76 -3.52 -3.72 -10.05
N SER A 77 -2.75 -4.45 -9.24
CA SER A 77 -3.12 -4.82 -7.86
C SER A 77 -2.76 -3.71 -6.86
N CYS A 78 -3.14 -2.48 -7.19
CA CYS A 78 -2.86 -1.28 -6.40
C CYS A 78 -4.13 -0.69 -5.80
N VAL A 79 -4.06 -0.29 -4.53
CA VAL A 79 -5.07 0.57 -3.88
C VAL A 79 -4.47 1.97 -3.70
N VAL A 80 -4.81 2.87 -4.62
CA VAL A 80 -4.34 4.25 -4.62
C VAL A 80 -5.29 5.13 -3.81
N LEU A 81 -4.86 5.58 -2.64
CA LEU A 81 -5.52 6.60 -1.87
C LEU A 81 -5.19 7.95 -2.54
N ASP A 82 -6.17 8.62 -3.14
CA ASP A 82 -5.98 9.89 -3.86
C ASP A 82 -6.88 11.03 -3.36
N TYR A 83 -7.79 10.74 -2.42
CA TYR A 83 -8.54 11.74 -1.67
C TYR A 83 -8.03 11.89 -0.23
N PRO A 84 -7.70 13.11 0.26
CA PRO A 84 -7.11 13.30 1.59
C PRO A 84 -7.94 12.70 2.74
N GLY A 85 -9.27 12.81 2.67
CA GLY A 85 -10.15 12.26 3.71
C GLY A 85 -10.11 10.73 3.80
N GLU A 86 -9.98 10.03 2.66
CA GLU A 86 -9.82 8.58 2.63
C GLU A 86 -8.45 8.19 3.19
N ALA A 87 -7.39 8.87 2.72
CA ALA A 87 -6.02 8.59 3.11
C ALA A 87 -5.79 8.75 4.62
N TRP A 88 -6.32 9.83 5.20
CA TRP A 88 -6.26 10.06 6.64
C TRP A 88 -7.14 9.07 7.41
N GLY A 89 -8.34 8.79 6.92
CA GLY A 89 -9.28 7.87 7.56
C GLY A 89 -8.76 6.43 7.68
N VAL A 90 -7.99 5.98 6.69
CA VAL A 90 -7.28 4.68 6.70
C VAL A 90 -6.00 4.74 7.51
N THR A 91 -5.24 5.85 7.42
CA THR A 91 -3.94 5.98 8.11
C THR A 91 -4.07 6.04 9.63
N ALA A 92 -5.09 6.74 10.12
CA ALA A 92 -5.40 6.90 11.54
C ALA A 92 -6.86 6.49 11.80
N PRO A 93 -7.15 5.19 11.89
CA PRO A 93 -8.52 4.70 12.08
C PRO A 93 -9.14 5.26 13.36
N SER A 94 -10.40 5.69 13.27
CA SER A 94 -11.18 6.22 14.38
C SER A 94 -12.59 5.62 14.38
N VAL A 95 -13.33 5.84 15.46
CA VAL A 95 -14.75 5.43 15.57
C VAL A 95 -15.62 5.98 14.44
N LEU A 96 -15.23 7.09 13.80
CA LEU A 96 -15.94 7.68 12.66
C LEU A 96 -15.42 7.16 11.32
N SER A 97 -14.10 6.98 11.17
CA SER A 97 -13.55 6.56 9.88
C SER A 97 -13.79 5.07 9.61
N ILE A 98 -13.88 4.22 10.64
CA ILE A 98 -14.19 2.80 10.44
C ILE A 98 -15.52 2.60 9.71
N PRO A 99 -16.68 3.10 10.18
CA PRO A 99 -17.94 2.89 9.47
C PRO A 99 -18.03 3.64 8.13
N TYR A 100 -17.31 4.76 7.99
CA TYR A 100 -17.47 5.64 6.82
C TYR A 100 -16.48 5.37 5.67
N VAL A 101 -15.24 4.97 5.99
CA VAL A 101 -14.13 4.84 5.03
C VAL A 101 -13.80 3.38 4.76
N PHE A 102 -13.81 2.51 5.77
CA PHE A 102 -13.36 1.13 5.61
C PHE A 102 -14.22 0.29 4.65
N PRO A 103 -15.55 0.45 4.54
CA PRO A 103 -16.33 -0.36 3.60
C PRO A 103 -15.85 -0.21 2.15
N ALA A 104 -15.58 1.04 1.72
CA ALA A 104 -15.05 1.31 0.39
C ALA A 104 -13.60 0.83 0.25
N PHE A 105 -12.78 1.08 1.26
CA PHE A 105 -11.37 0.67 1.26
C PHE A 105 -11.21 -0.86 1.20
N VAL A 106 -11.96 -1.61 2.01
CA VAL A 106 -11.93 -3.09 2.04
C VAL A 106 -12.43 -3.67 0.72
N LYS A 107 -13.45 -3.08 0.09
CA LYS A 107 -13.90 -3.49 -1.23
C LYS A 107 -12.76 -3.40 -2.26
N ARG A 108 -12.03 -2.28 -2.27
CA ARG A 108 -10.90 -2.05 -3.17
C ARG A 108 -9.72 -2.97 -2.86
N LEU A 109 -9.48 -3.29 -1.58
CA LEU A 109 -8.49 -4.31 -1.19
C LEU A 109 -8.86 -5.68 -1.74
N ALA A 110 -10.13 -6.08 -1.66
CA ALA A 110 -10.60 -7.35 -2.21
C ALA A 110 -10.46 -7.39 -3.74
N GLU A 111 -10.80 -6.29 -4.44
CA GLU A 111 -10.57 -6.16 -5.89
C GLU A 111 -9.07 -6.32 -6.24
N ALA A 112 -8.18 -5.64 -5.53
CA ALA A 112 -6.74 -5.78 -5.74
C ALA A 112 -6.22 -7.20 -5.43
N ALA A 113 -6.77 -7.87 -4.41
CA ALA A 113 -6.44 -9.25 -4.07
C ALA A 113 -6.86 -10.23 -5.18
N MET A 114 -8.06 -10.04 -5.75
CA MET A 114 -8.51 -10.84 -6.89
C MET A 114 -7.60 -10.65 -8.09
N THR A 115 -7.22 -9.41 -8.41
CA THR A 115 -6.26 -9.12 -9.48
C THR A 115 -4.91 -9.78 -9.25
N ALA A 116 -4.40 -9.78 -8.01
CA ALA A 116 -3.13 -10.42 -7.68
C ALA A 116 -3.18 -11.96 -7.79
N GLY A 117 -4.33 -12.58 -7.49
CA GLY A 117 -4.50 -14.03 -7.58
C GLY A 117 -4.79 -14.58 -8.99
N MET A 118 -4.79 -13.72 -10.02
CA MET A 118 -4.94 -14.11 -11.42
C MET A 118 -3.58 -14.41 -12.11
N ASP A 119 -2.47 -14.29 -11.38
CA ASP A 119 -1.11 -14.63 -11.80
C ASP A 119 -0.83 -16.15 -11.82
#